data_AF-A0A8U0IIE1-F1
#
_entry.id   AF-A0A8U0IIE1-F1
#
_cell.length_a   1.000
_cell.length_b   1.000
_cell.length_c   1.000
_cell.angle_alpha   90.00
_cell.angle_beta   90.00
_cell.angle_gamma   90.00
#
_symmetry.space_group_name_H-M   'P 1'
#
loop_
_entity.id
_entity.type
_entity.pdbx_description
1 polymer ?
#
loop_
_entity_poly.entity_id
_entity_poly.type
_entity_poly.pdbx_seq_one_letter_code
_entity_poly.pdbx_strand_id
1 'polypeptide(L)'
;MSGTSGPPRTDRTTRGALLTYGAPLLGALLVAAGIAGSVLGGYAIVQDEFGLCGDPTIGVSDPPTATGAESAGESAAGAEGGQADTAGPVLARFDLDDLSPAERRAIERALAEPGGQADVRGAFPNREAFEQGAVVRVEGRRYYVTVVSSVECLGVDPLVLPLGLVAILLGIGGVLTPPAYRRLLERGDAGRFGR
;
A
#
# COMPACT_ATOMS: atom_id res chain seq x y z
N MET A 1 -42.43 -30.38 53.48
CA MET A 1 -41.94 -30.48 52.09
C MET A 1 -40.98 -29.32 51.87
N SER A 2 -39.68 -29.52 52.08
CA SER A 2 -38.67 -28.47 51.91
C SER A 2 -37.90 -28.74 50.64
N GLY A 3 -38.22 -28.02 49.56
CA GLY A 3 -37.46 -28.02 48.33
C GLY A 3 -36.27 -27.08 48.46
N THR A 4 -35.06 -27.64 48.51
CA THR A 4 -33.82 -26.88 48.39
C THR A 4 -33.58 -26.53 46.92
N SER A 5 -33.81 -25.26 46.57
CA SER A 5 -33.38 -24.67 45.31
C SER A 5 -31.85 -24.65 45.25
N GLY A 6 -31.26 -25.67 44.63
CA GLY A 6 -29.84 -25.67 44.29
C GLY A 6 -29.53 -24.61 43.23
N PRO A 7 -28.34 -23.97 43.28
CA PRO A 7 -27.97 -22.90 42.35
C PRO A 7 -27.91 -23.40 40.89
N PRO A 8 -28.15 -22.53 39.89
CA PRO A 8 -28.23 -22.91 38.48
C PRO A 8 -26.90 -23.51 38.00
N ARG A 9 -26.96 -24.77 37.52
CA ARG A 9 -25.79 -25.51 37.02
C ARG A 9 -25.17 -24.93 35.73
N THR A 10 -25.81 -23.96 35.10
CA THR A 10 -25.46 -23.43 33.78
C THR A 10 -24.11 -22.71 33.76
N ASP A 11 -23.75 -21.95 34.81
CA ASP A 11 -22.54 -21.12 34.81
C ASP A 11 -21.22 -21.90 34.73
N ARG A 12 -21.16 -23.12 35.30
CA ARG A 12 -19.95 -23.97 35.22
C ARG A 12 -19.74 -24.54 33.84
N THR A 13 -20.81 -24.98 33.18
CA THR A 13 -20.76 -25.53 31.81
C THR A 13 -20.39 -24.46 30.80
N THR A 14 -20.97 -23.27 30.90
CA THR A 14 -20.70 -22.17 29.96
C THR A 14 -19.27 -21.65 30.14
N ARG A 15 -18.80 -21.43 31.38
CA ARG A 15 -17.40 -21.05 31.63
C ARG A 15 -16.42 -22.15 31.18
N GLY A 16 -16.76 -23.41 31.40
CA GLY A 16 -15.95 -24.55 30.95
C GLY A 16 -15.84 -24.62 29.43
N ALA A 17 -16.94 -24.43 28.71
CA ALA A 17 -16.97 -24.40 27.25
C ALA A 17 -16.19 -23.19 26.69
N LEU A 18 -16.34 -22.02 27.32
CA LEU A 18 -15.66 -20.79 26.90
C LEU A 18 -14.14 -20.87 27.10
N LEU A 19 -13.68 -21.51 28.18
CA LEU A 19 -12.25 -21.77 28.41
C LEU A 19 -11.69 -22.90 27.52
N THR A 20 -12.51 -23.91 27.20
CA THR A 20 -12.06 -25.07 26.40
C THR A 20 -12.01 -24.77 24.91
N TYR A 21 -12.97 -23.99 24.40
CA TYR A 21 -13.11 -23.73 22.97
C TYR A 21 -12.93 -22.26 22.61
N GLY A 22 -13.39 -21.33 23.46
CA GLY A 22 -13.31 -19.89 23.20
C GLY A 22 -11.89 -19.34 23.27
N ALA A 23 -11.14 -19.67 24.32
CA ALA A 23 -9.75 -19.23 24.46
C ALA A 23 -8.82 -19.71 23.33
N PRO A 24 -8.81 -20.99 22.92
CA PRO A 24 -7.98 -21.42 21.79
C PRO A 24 -8.46 -20.87 20.44
N LEU A 25 -9.77 -20.70 20.23
CA LEU A 25 -10.30 -20.08 19.01
C LEU A 25 -9.84 -18.62 18.88
N LEU A 26 -10.01 -17.84 19.95
CA LEU A 26 -9.56 -16.45 19.98
C LEU A 26 -8.04 -16.36 19.83
N GLY A 27 -7.31 -17.29 20.45
CA GLY A 27 -5.86 -17.39 20.31
C GLY A 27 -5.44 -17.64 18.86
N ALA A 28 -6.09 -18.58 18.16
CA ALA A 28 -5.82 -18.86 16.76
C ALA A 28 -6.13 -17.65 15.85
N LEU A 29 -7.24 -16.94 16.09
CA LEU A 29 -7.59 -15.72 15.36
C LEU A 29 -6.55 -14.61 15.56
N LEU A 30 -6.08 -14.43 16.79
CA LEU A 30 -5.03 -13.45 17.11
C LEU A 30 -3.70 -13.81 16.44
N VAL A 31 -3.33 -15.09 16.40
CA VAL A 31 -2.13 -15.53 15.65
C VAL A 31 -2.30 -15.26 14.16
N ALA A 32 -3.44 -15.60 13.56
CA ALA A 32 -3.67 -15.39 12.14
C ALA A 32 -3.64 -13.90 11.76
N ALA A 33 -4.35 -13.05 12.51
CA ALA A 33 -4.33 -11.60 12.31
C ALA A 33 -2.93 -11.01 12.56
N GLY A 34 -2.22 -11.53 13.56
CA GLY A 34 -0.87 -11.09 13.86
C GLY A 34 0.14 -11.46 12.77
N ILE A 35 0.07 -12.66 12.18
CA ILE A 35 0.90 -13.05 11.03
C ILE A 35 0.63 -12.12 9.86
N ALA A 36 -0.64 -11.86 9.52
CA ALA A 36 -0.98 -10.93 8.45
C ALA A 36 -0.38 -9.54 8.72
N GLY A 37 -0.57 -8.99 9.92
CA GLY A 37 0.00 -7.70 10.31
C GLY A 37 1.53 -7.67 10.26
N SER A 38 2.21 -8.71 10.75
CA SER A 38 3.66 -8.80 10.71
C SER A 38 4.21 -8.91 9.29
N VAL A 39 3.55 -9.64 8.40
CA VAL A 39 3.95 -9.74 6.99
C VAL A 39 3.78 -8.41 6.29
N LEU A 40 2.60 -7.77 6.38
CA LEU A 40 2.36 -6.47 5.75
C LEU A 40 3.30 -5.39 6.31
N GLY A 41 3.45 -5.31 7.63
CA GLY A 41 4.32 -4.34 8.28
C GLY A 41 5.81 -4.59 8.00
N GLY A 42 6.23 -5.85 7.88
CA GLY A 42 7.61 -6.19 7.51
C GLY A 42 7.90 -5.82 6.07
N TYR A 43 6.95 -6.05 5.16
CA TYR A 43 7.07 -5.68 3.77
C TYR A 43 7.17 -4.17 3.58
N ALA A 44 6.48 -3.37 4.40
CA ALA A 44 6.60 -1.91 4.38
C ALA A 44 8.00 -1.39 4.75
N ILE A 45 8.68 -2.03 5.72
CA ILE A 45 10.06 -1.65 6.10
C ILE A 45 11.05 -2.01 4.98
N VAL A 46 10.90 -3.21 4.41
CA VAL A 46 11.78 -3.69 3.33
C VAL A 46 11.59 -2.88 2.05
N GLN A 47 10.37 -2.42 1.75
CA GLN A 47 10.13 -1.57 0.58
C GLN A 47 10.86 -0.22 0.68
N ASP A 48 10.94 0.38 1.87
CA ASP A 48 11.61 1.65 2.14
C ASP A 48 13.14 1.50 2.05
N GLU A 49 13.72 0.47 2.67
CA GLU A 49 15.17 0.23 2.66
C GLU A 49 15.74 -0.13 1.27
N PHE A 50 14.95 -0.82 0.43
CA PHE A 50 15.40 -1.26 -0.90
C PHE A 50 14.99 -0.32 -2.03
N GLY A 51 14.35 0.82 -1.73
CA GLY A 51 13.89 1.78 -2.75
C GLY A 51 12.90 1.18 -3.76
N LEU A 52 12.21 0.11 -3.38
CA LEU A 52 11.17 -0.56 -4.18
C LEU A 52 9.85 0.22 -4.14
N CYS A 53 9.77 1.14 -3.18
CA CYS A 53 8.87 2.26 -3.10
C CYS A 53 9.44 3.41 -3.95
N GLY A 54 9.06 3.44 -5.23
CA GLY A 54 9.79 4.18 -6.25
C GLY A 54 9.25 5.57 -6.52
N ASP A 55 10.18 6.50 -6.72
CA ASP A 55 9.99 7.72 -7.50
C ASP A 55 9.15 7.41 -8.77
N PRO A 56 8.08 8.16 -9.07
CA PRO A 56 7.19 7.85 -10.17
C PRO A 56 7.96 7.81 -11.50
N THR A 57 7.71 6.77 -12.28
CA THR A 57 8.38 6.59 -13.58
C THR A 57 7.63 7.34 -14.66
N ILE A 58 8.33 8.26 -15.33
CA ILE A 58 7.81 8.95 -16.50
C ILE A 58 8.29 8.27 -17.78
N GLY A 59 7.42 8.23 -18.78
CA GLY A 59 7.70 7.82 -20.13
C GLY A 59 7.74 9.04 -21.04
N VAL A 60 8.77 9.11 -21.87
CA VAL A 60 8.98 10.13 -22.88
C VAL A 60 8.94 9.45 -24.24
N SER A 61 8.05 9.90 -25.09
CA SER A 61 7.91 9.39 -26.46
C SER A 61 7.92 10.55 -27.44
N ASP A 62 8.42 10.28 -28.64
CA ASP A 62 8.20 11.20 -29.76
C ASP A 62 6.68 11.42 -29.94
N PRO A 63 6.26 12.65 -30.28
CA PRO A 63 4.86 12.93 -30.52
C PRO A 63 4.35 11.98 -31.60
N PRO A 64 3.15 11.41 -31.46
CA PRO A 64 2.61 10.50 -32.46
C PRO A 64 2.62 11.20 -33.82
N THR A 65 3.37 10.65 -34.77
CA THR A 65 3.27 11.02 -36.18
C THR A 65 1.86 10.67 -36.61
N ALA A 66 1.06 11.67 -36.97
CA ALA A 66 -0.39 11.50 -37.04
C ALA A 66 -0.83 10.44 -38.04
N THR A 67 -1.46 9.42 -37.51
CA THR A 67 -2.80 9.04 -37.97
C THR A 67 -3.84 9.75 -37.11
N GLY A 68 -4.07 11.04 -37.36
CA GLY A 68 -5.28 11.77 -36.92
C GLY A 68 -5.18 12.83 -35.80
N ALA A 69 -4.02 13.10 -35.18
CA ALA A 69 -3.92 14.03 -34.04
C ALA A 69 -3.04 15.28 -34.25
N GLU A 70 -2.52 15.50 -35.47
CA GLU A 70 -1.59 16.62 -35.77
C GLU A 70 -2.28 17.96 -36.06
N SER A 71 -3.61 18.05 -36.06
CA SER A 71 -4.31 19.30 -36.40
C SER A 71 -4.73 20.18 -35.22
N ALA A 72 -4.48 19.79 -33.96
CA ALA A 72 -4.95 20.56 -32.79
C ALA A 72 -3.88 21.45 -32.11
N GLY A 73 -2.64 21.44 -32.60
CA GLY A 73 -1.50 21.99 -31.86
C GLY A 73 -0.93 23.33 -32.33
N GLU A 74 -1.10 23.66 -33.62
CA GLU A 74 -0.28 24.68 -34.30
C GLU A 74 -1.06 25.94 -34.76
N SER A 75 -2.38 26.03 -34.50
CA SER A 75 -3.23 27.14 -34.96
C SER A 75 -3.82 28.01 -33.84
N ALA A 76 -3.08 28.21 -32.74
CA ALA A 76 -3.49 29.14 -31.68
C ALA A 76 -2.55 30.36 -31.54
N ALA A 77 -1.86 30.74 -32.63
CA ALA A 77 -1.13 31.99 -32.74
C ALA A 77 -1.54 32.71 -34.04
N GLY A 78 -2.75 33.31 -34.02
CA GLY A 78 -3.19 34.31 -34.99
C GLY A 78 -4.12 33.79 -36.09
N ALA A 79 -5.42 34.05 -35.96
CA ALA A 79 -6.31 34.44 -37.06
C ALA A 79 -7.72 34.71 -36.54
N GLU A 80 -8.24 35.89 -36.87
CA GLU A 80 -9.67 36.20 -36.84
C GLU A 80 -10.43 35.25 -37.79
N GLY A 81 -11.50 34.63 -37.29
CA GLY A 81 -12.57 34.05 -38.12
C GLY A 81 -12.71 32.52 -38.13
N GLY A 82 -13.90 32.03 -37.72
CA GLY A 82 -14.51 30.82 -38.31
C GLY A 82 -14.44 29.51 -37.53
N GLN A 83 -15.52 29.20 -36.82
CA GLN A 83 -16.03 27.90 -36.37
C GLN A 83 -15.41 26.62 -36.99
N ALA A 84 -14.86 25.73 -36.15
CA ALA A 84 -15.02 24.27 -36.28
C ALA A 84 -14.56 23.55 -34.99
N ASP A 85 -15.49 22.85 -34.36
CA ASP A 85 -15.26 21.94 -33.24
C ASP A 85 -14.28 20.81 -33.61
N THR A 86 -13.10 20.80 -33.00
CA THR A 86 -12.27 19.60 -32.87
C THR A 86 -11.56 19.67 -31.53
N ALA A 87 -12.31 19.45 -30.46
CA ALA A 87 -11.79 19.43 -29.09
C ALA A 87 -10.96 18.16 -28.88
N GLY A 88 -9.71 18.19 -29.34
CA GLY A 88 -8.69 17.26 -28.85
C GLY A 88 -8.43 17.49 -27.34
N PRO A 89 -7.84 16.52 -26.64
CA PRO A 89 -7.48 16.70 -25.23
C PRO A 89 -6.58 17.93 -25.07
N VAL A 90 -6.96 18.85 -24.17
CA VAL A 90 -6.14 20.02 -23.85
C VAL A 90 -5.00 19.54 -22.95
N LEU A 91 -3.88 19.16 -23.55
CA LEU A 91 -2.68 18.73 -22.82
C LEU A 91 -1.93 19.95 -22.26
N ALA A 92 -1.42 19.82 -21.04
CA ALA A 92 -0.52 20.80 -20.46
C ALA A 92 0.78 20.89 -21.27
N ARG A 93 1.33 22.10 -21.37
CA ARG A 93 2.56 22.38 -22.15
C ARG A 93 3.58 23.02 -21.23
N PHE A 94 4.80 22.47 -21.24
CA PHE A 94 5.91 22.97 -20.44
C PHE A 94 7.16 23.13 -21.30
N ASP A 95 7.96 24.14 -21.01
CA ASP A 95 9.35 24.19 -21.46
C ASP A 95 10.24 23.49 -20.41
N LEU A 96 11.29 22.78 -20.83
CA LEU A 96 12.16 22.01 -19.93
C LEU A 96 12.76 22.89 -18.80
N ASP A 97 12.99 24.18 -19.10
CA ASP A 97 13.55 25.15 -18.17
C ASP A 97 12.60 25.56 -17.04
N ASP A 98 11.28 25.44 -17.27
CA ASP A 98 10.24 25.74 -16.28
C ASP A 98 9.95 24.54 -15.35
N LEU A 99 10.47 23.36 -15.69
CA LEU A 99 10.34 22.17 -14.86
C LEU A 99 11.29 22.19 -13.67
N SER A 100 10.88 21.50 -12.61
CA SER A 100 11.71 21.30 -11.43
C SER A 100 13.01 20.55 -11.78
N PRO A 101 14.08 20.70 -10.98
CA PRO A 101 15.33 19.98 -11.21
C PRO A 101 15.18 18.46 -11.22
N ALA A 102 14.18 17.90 -10.54
CA ALA A 102 13.91 16.47 -10.54
C ALA A 102 13.28 16.00 -11.86
N GLU A 103 12.22 16.70 -12.31
CA GLU A 103 11.52 16.43 -13.58
C GLU A 103 12.47 16.56 -14.78
N ARG A 104 13.28 17.62 -14.83
CA ARG A 104 14.26 17.85 -15.90
C ARG A 104 15.24 16.69 -16.04
N ARG A 105 15.86 16.30 -14.92
CA ARG A 105 16.81 15.17 -14.87
C ARG A 105 16.15 13.83 -15.21
N ALA A 106 14.86 13.68 -14.96
CA ALA A 106 14.12 12.49 -15.35
C ALA A 106 13.87 12.46 -16.86
N ILE A 107 13.45 13.58 -17.46
CA ILE A 107 13.21 13.68 -18.91
C ILE A 107 14.52 13.47 -19.70
N GLU A 108 15.60 14.09 -19.26
CA GLU A 108 16.92 13.93 -19.90
C GLU A 108 17.42 12.47 -19.84
N ARG A 109 17.21 11.78 -18.71
CA ARG A 109 17.55 10.35 -18.59
C ARG A 109 16.66 9.48 -19.48
N ALA A 110 15.36 9.73 -19.44
CA ALA A 110 14.40 8.99 -20.26
C ALA A 110 14.73 9.10 -21.75
N LEU A 111 15.17 10.27 -22.23
CA LEU A 111 15.63 10.47 -23.61
C LEU A 111 16.95 9.74 -23.94
N ALA A 112 17.81 9.52 -22.94
CA ALA A 112 19.05 8.77 -23.10
C ALA A 112 18.84 7.24 -23.02
N GLU A 113 17.75 6.79 -22.40
CA GLU A 113 17.43 5.37 -22.24
C GLU A 113 16.67 4.81 -23.45
N PRO A 114 17.02 3.62 -23.96
CA PRO A 114 16.34 3.01 -25.12
C PRO A 114 14.83 2.79 -24.91
N GLY A 115 14.40 2.65 -23.65
CA GLY A 115 13.00 2.45 -23.29
C GLY A 115 12.19 3.74 -23.14
N GLY A 116 12.82 4.91 -23.26
CA GLY A 116 12.14 6.20 -23.11
C GLY A 116 11.61 6.44 -21.70
N GLN A 117 12.16 5.82 -20.64
CA GLN A 117 11.54 5.79 -19.31
C GLN A 117 12.54 6.02 -18.20
N ALA A 118 12.23 6.91 -17.26
CA ALA A 118 13.07 7.19 -16.09
C ALA A 118 12.25 7.58 -14.85
N ASP A 119 12.79 7.30 -13.67
CA ASP A 119 12.18 7.65 -12.39
C ASP A 119 12.41 9.13 -12.02
N VAL A 120 11.38 9.82 -11.52
CA VAL A 120 11.46 11.22 -11.09
C VAL A 120 11.94 11.34 -9.64
N ARG A 121 13.26 11.48 -9.45
CA ARG A 121 13.86 11.57 -8.11
C ARG A 121 13.80 12.96 -7.50
N GLY A 122 12.88 13.16 -6.55
CA GLY A 122 12.74 14.41 -5.78
C GLY A 122 11.38 15.10 -5.96
N ALA A 123 11.36 16.42 -5.84
CA ALA A 123 10.12 17.20 -5.89
C ALA A 123 9.44 17.09 -7.27
N PHE A 124 8.17 16.70 -7.29
CA PHE A 124 7.41 16.49 -8.54
C PHE A 124 6.12 17.34 -8.57
N PRO A 125 6.24 18.68 -8.78
CA PRO A 125 5.11 19.60 -8.70
C PRO A 125 4.10 19.44 -9.84
N ASN A 126 4.53 19.04 -11.05
CA ASN A 126 3.65 18.91 -12.21
C ASN A 126 3.10 17.49 -12.38
N ARG A 127 3.06 16.69 -11.30
CA ARG A 127 2.63 15.29 -11.32
C ARG A 127 1.28 15.10 -12.01
N GLU A 128 0.27 15.86 -11.59
CA GLU A 128 -1.10 15.73 -12.13
C GLU A 128 -1.14 15.99 -13.65
N ALA A 129 -0.34 16.95 -14.13
CA ALA A 129 -0.24 17.24 -15.56
C ALA A 129 0.42 16.10 -16.34
N PHE A 130 1.41 15.42 -15.77
CA PHE A 130 2.04 14.26 -16.42
C PHE A 130 1.18 13.00 -16.34
N GLU A 131 0.34 12.85 -15.32
CA GLU A 131 -0.66 11.77 -15.26
C GLU A 131 -1.73 11.91 -16.36
N GLN A 132 -2.14 13.14 -16.65
CA GLN A 132 -3.07 13.45 -17.76
C GLN A 132 -2.39 13.44 -19.14
N GLY A 133 -1.06 13.38 -19.16
CA GLY A 133 -0.23 13.55 -20.34
C GLY A 133 0.09 15.02 -20.60
N ALA A 134 1.37 15.32 -20.77
CA ALA A 134 1.86 16.66 -21.06
C ALA A 134 2.81 16.66 -22.26
N VAL A 135 2.94 17.82 -22.90
CA VAL A 135 3.92 18.05 -23.96
C VAL A 135 5.05 18.90 -23.39
N VAL A 136 6.26 18.36 -23.39
CA VAL A 136 7.45 19.07 -22.93
C VAL A 136 8.32 19.43 -24.13
N ARG A 137 8.77 20.68 -24.20
CA ARG A 137 9.72 21.14 -25.22
C ARG A 137 11.15 21.02 -24.69
N VAL A 138 11.98 20.30 -25.44
CA VAL A 138 13.41 20.08 -25.17
C VAL A 138 14.18 20.46 -26.42
N GLU A 139 15.07 21.47 -26.32
CA GLU A 139 15.90 21.95 -27.43
C GLU A 139 15.09 22.24 -28.72
N GLY A 140 13.88 22.79 -28.57
CA GLY A 140 12.99 23.11 -29.69
C GLY A 140 12.18 21.91 -30.24
N ARG A 141 12.44 20.69 -29.78
CA ARG A 141 11.64 19.49 -30.11
C ARG A 141 10.57 19.26 -29.05
N ARG A 142 9.38 18.85 -29.49
CA ARG A 142 8.28 18.48 -28.60
C ARG A 142 8.35 17.00 -28.30
N TYR A 143 8.18 16.62 -27.03
CA TYR A 143 8.06 15.24 -26.57
C TYR A 143 6.78 15.07 -25.78
N TYR A 144 6.13 13.92 -25.94
CA TYR A 144 4.98 13.53 -25.12
C TYR A 144 5.49 12.85 -23.86
N VAL A 145 5.08 13.36 -22.69
CA VAL A 145 5.49 12.88 -21.38
C VAL A 145 4.27 12.42 -20.61
N THR A 146 4.32 11.20 -20.08
CA THR A 146 3.26 10.62 -19.27
C THR A 146 3.83 9.83 -18.09
N VAL A 147 3.09 9.71 -16.99
CA VAL A 147 3.44 8.80 -15.90
C VAL A 147 3.09 7.37 -16.33
N VAL A 148 4.11 6.52 -16.48
CA VAL A 148 3.95 5.12 -16.92
C VAL A 148 3.70 4.20 -15.73
N SER A 149 4.24 4.54 -14.56
CA SER A 149 4.00 3.80 -13.33
C SER A 149 4.01 4.73 -12.13
N SER A 150 2.90 4.74 -11.38
CA SER A 150 2.87 5.18 -10.00
C SER A 150 3.05 3.94 -9.11
N VAL A 151 4.29 3.65 -8.72
CA VAL A 151 4.52 2.61 -7.71
C VAL A 151 4.14 3.21 -6.35
N GLU A 152 2.84 3.23 -6.06
CA GLU A 152 2.34 3.66 -4.76
C GLU A 152 2.79 2.65 -3.69
N CYS A 153 3.51 3.14 -2.70
CA CYS A 153 3.90 2.35 -1.55
C CYS A 153 2.69 1.77 -0.83
N LEU A 154 2.87 0.57 -0.26
CA LEU A 154 1.92 0.02 0.67
C LEU A 154 1.89 0.91 1.94
N GLY A 155 0.89 1.77 2.05
CA GLY A 155 0.66 2.61 3.22
C GLY A 155 0.08 1.80 4.36
N VAL A 156 0.92 1.24 5.22
CA VAL A 156 0.52 0.63 6.50
C VAL A 156 1.09 1.42 7.66
N ASP A 157 0.30 1.57 8.73
CA ASP A 157 0.78 2.23 9.95
C ASP A 157 2.02 1.50 10.50
N PRO A 158 3.06 2.22 10.96
CA PRO A 158 4.28 1.61 11.50
C PRO A 158 4.02 0.76 12.75
N LEU A 159 2.86 0.93 13.39
CA LEU A 159 2.40 0.14 14.53
C LEU A 159 1.87 -1.25 14.14
N VAL A 160 1.59 -1.51 12.87
CA VAL A 160 1.00 -2.79 12.42
C VAL A 160 1.96 -3.96 12.66
N LEU A 161 3.27 -3.78 12.43
CA LEU A 161 4.28 -4.80 12.71
C LEU A 161 4.39 -5.15 14.21
N PRO A 162 4.64 -4.19 15.12
CA PRO A 162 4.75 -4.51 16.55
C PRO A 162 3.42 -5.00 17.13
N LEU A 163 2.27 -4.46 16.69
CA LEU A 163 0.97 -4.98 17.10
C LEU A 163 0.73 -6.40 16.60
N GLY A 164 1.17 -6.73 15.38
CA GLY A 164 1.09 -8.08 14.84
C GLY A 164 1.88 -9.08 15.69
N LEU A 165 3.11 -8.72 16.09
CA LEU A 165 3.94 -9.56 16.97
C LEU A 165 3.30 -9.76 18.35
N VAL A 166 2.76 -8.70 18.95
CA VAL A 166 2.06 -8.78 20.24
C VAL A 166 0.81 -9.66 20.12
N ALA A 167 0.05 -9.54 19.02
CA ALA A 167 -1.13 -10.38 18.76
C ALA A 167 -0.74 -11.87 18.63
N ILE A 168 0.36 -12.19 17.96
CA ILE A 168 0.89 -13.57 17.89
C ILE A 168 1.22 -14.09 19.29
N LEU A 169 1.96 -13.32 20.10
CA LEU A 169 2.35 -13.75 21.45
C LEU A 169 1.14 -13.99 22.35
N LEU A 170 0.18 -13.06 22.34
CA LEU A 170 -1.09 -13.20 23.07
C LEU A 170 -1.89 -14.40 22.57
N GLY A 171 -1.92 -14.62 21.25
CA GLY A 171 -2.62 -15.72 20.64
C GLY A 171 -2.03 -17.09 21.02
N ILE A 172 -0.70 -17.22 20.97
CA ILE A 172 0.02 -18.41 21.46
C ILE A 172 -0.30 -18.65 22.94
N GLY A 173 -0.28 -17.60 23.77
CA GLY A 173 -0.68 -17.69 25.17
C GLY A 173 -2.10 -18.23 25.34
N GLY A 174 -3.06 -17.72 24.57
CA GLY A 174 -4.45 -18.17 24.58
C GLY A 174 -4.63 -19.64 24.19
N VAL A 175 -3.91 -20.10 23.15
CA VAL A 175 -3.92 -21.51 22.70
C VAL A 175 -3.31 -22.45 23.75
N LEU A 176 -2.24 -22.03 24.41
CA LEU A 176 -1.52 -22.85 25.39
C LEU A 176 -2.12 -22.82 26.80
N THR A 177 -3.01 -21.85 27.10
CA THR A 177 -3.61 -21.71 28.43
C THR A 177 -4.36 -22.98 28.90
N PRO A 178 -5.24 -23.60 28.10
CA PRO A 178 -5.95 -24.80 28.54
C PRO A 178 -5.07 -26.01 28.89
N PRO A 179 -4.10 -26.45 28.06
CA PRO A 179 -3.23 -27.59 28.41
C PRO A 179 -2.26 -27.25 29.54
N ALA A 180 -1.76 -26.02 29.63
CA ALA A 180 -0.89 -25.59 30.72
C ALA A 180 -1.63 -25.58 32.06
N TYR A 181 -2.88 -25.11 32.07
CA TYR A 181 -3.73 -25.13 33.26
C TYR A 181 -4.03 -26.56 33.74
N ARG A 182 -4.31 -27.50 32.82
CA ARG A 182 -4.47 -28.92 33.16
C ARG A 182 -3.20 -29.50 33.81
N ARG A 183 -2.03 -29.26 33.22
CA ARG A 183 -0.75 -29.73 33.77
C ARG A 183 -0.41 -29.13 35.15
N LEU A 184 -0.80 -27.88 35.40
CA LEU A 184 -0.59 -27.23 36.70
C LEU A 184 -1.49 -27.81 37.80
N LEU A 185 -2.75 -28.14 37.48
CA LEU A 185 -3.64 -28.84 38.42
C LEU A 185 -3.15 -30.25 38.72
N GLU A 186 -2.70 -31.00 37.71
CA GLU A 186 -2.11 -32.34 37.89
C GLU A 186 -0.88 -32.32 38.82
N ARG A 187 -0.01 -31.30 38.70
CA ARG A 187 1.14 -31.12 39.62
C ARG A 187 0.73 -30.66 41.01
N GLY A 188 -0.30 -29.82 41.12
CA GLY A 188 -0.83 -29.35 42.41
C GLY A 188 -1.46 -30.47 43.23
N ASP A 189 -2.17 -31.40 42.59
CA ASP A 189 -2.75 -32.57 43.27
C ASP A 189 -1.69 -33.64 43.59
N ALA A 190 -0.69 -33.84 42.72
CA ALA A 190 0.44 -34.73 43.02
C ALA A 190 1.27 -34.29 44.24
N GLY A 191 1.35 -32.98 44.51
CA GLY A 191 2.01 -32.43 45.69
C GLY A 191 1.19 -32.54 46.99
N ARG A 192 -0.13 -32.76 46.91
CA ARG A 192 -1.03 -32.80 48.07
C ARG A 192 -1.24 -34.22 48.64
N PHE A 193 -0.98 -35.28 47.85
CA PHE A 193 -1.08 -36.68 48.30
C PHE A 193 0.27 -37.31 48.68
N GLY A 194 1.36 -36.53 48.69
CA GLY A 194 2.73 -36.97 48.99
C GLY A 194 3.24 -36.62 50.41
N ARG A 195 2.36 -36.49 51.41
CA ARG A 195 2.72 -36.40 52.83
C ARG A 195 1.85 -37.31 53.67
#